data_AF-A0A357YV81-F1
#
_entry.id   AF-A0A357YV81-F1
#
_cell.length_a   1.000
_cell.length_b   1.000
_cell.length_c   1.000
_cell.angle_alpha   90.00
_cell.angle_beta   90.00
_cell.angle_gamma   90.00
#
_symmetry.space_group_name_H-M   'P 1'
#
loop_
_entity.id
_entity.type
_entity.pdbx_description
1 polymer ?
#
loop_
_entity_poly.entity_id
_entity_poly.type
_entity_poly.pdbx_seq_one_letter_code
_entity_poly.pdbx_strand_id
1 'polypeptide(L)'
;MESNFQLEISRKGHEYHINLHGVFDGASAFELLEAIQQGEKQGLTMFIDTTHLREALPFGQTILEFHLPRDSNRQKLNFIGLRAEAILPKGCRLLDDHHKKGHKCTGDCKNCRCRRQAKAKTNITHKAS
;
A
#
# COMPACT_ATOMS: atom_id res chain seq x y z
N MET A 1 -17.64 -18.62 5.54
CA MET A 1 -16.56 -18.10 4.68
C MET A 1 -17.22 -17.38 3.53
N GLU A 2 -17.06 -16.07 3.41
CA GLU A 2 -17.67 -15.34 2.29
C GLU A 2 -16.72 -15.45 1.09
N SER A 3 -17.11 -16.18 0.05
CA SER A 3 -16.23 -16.58 -1.06
C SER A 3 -16.05 -15.49 -2.13
N ASN A 4 -16.18 -14.21 -1.78
CA ASN A 4 -16.15 -13.11 -2.74
C ASN A 4 -14.76 -12.49 -2.88
N PHE A 5 -13.74 -13.08 -2.26
CA PHE A 5 -12.37 -12.64 -2.46
C PHE A 5 -11.89 -13.00 -3.86
N GLN A 6 -11.23 -12.06 -4.52
CA GLN A 6 -10.56 -12.28 -5.80
C GLN A 6 -9.21 -11.58 -5.76
N LEU A 7 -8.22 -12.24 -6.35
CA LEU A 7 -6.85 -11.76 -6.46
C LEU A 7 -6.50 -11.72 -7.95
N GLU A 8 -6.31 -10.51 -8.48
CA GLU A 8 -5.89 -10.30 -9.86
C GLU A 8 -4.40 -9.96 -9.90
N ILE A 9 -3.66 -10.65 -10.76
CA ILE A 9 -2.23 -10.45 -10.91
C ILE A 9 -1.94 -9.90 -12.29
N SER A 10 -1.18 -8.80 -12.33
CA SER A 10 -0.57 -8.32 -13.57
C SER A 10 0.92 -8.08 -13.37
N ARG A 11 1.68 -8.29 -14.45
CA ARG A 11 3.13 -8.12 -14.44
C ARG A 11 3.53 -7.08 -15.46
N LYS A 12 4.36 -6.12 -15.04
CA LYS A 12 4.97 -5.12 -15.90
C LYS A 12 6.47 -5.09 -15.66
N GLY A 13 7.22 -5.83 -16.48
CA GLY A 13 8.66 -5.97 -16.32
C GLY A 13 9.03 -6.60 -14.97
N HIS A 14 9.61 -5.79 -14.08
CA HIS A 14 10.03 -6.20 -12.74
C HIS A 14 9.01 -5.86 -11.63
N GLU A 15 7.86 -5.32 -12.02
CA GLU A 15 6.76 -4.99 -11.11
C GLU A 15 5.68 -6.09 -11.16
N TYR A 16 5.25 -6.52 -9.98
CA TYR A 16 4.22 -7.51 -9.75
C TYR A 16 3.05 -6.86 -9.02
N HIS A 17 1.99 -6.55 -9.75
CA HIS A 17 0.82 -5.84 -9.25
C HIS A 17 -0.25 -6.86 -8.88
N ILE A 18 -0.62 -6.87 -7.60
CA ILE A 18 -1.59 -7.79 -7.00
C ILE A 18 -2.78 -6.95 -6.54
N ASN A 19 -3.90 -7.01 -7.24
CA ASN A 19 -5.12 -6.29 -6.89
C ASN A 19 -6.05 -7.19 -6.08
N LEU A 20 -6.46 -6.70 -4.90
CA LEU A 20 -7.29 -7.45 -3.96
C LEU A 20 -8.73 -6.92 -3.99
N HIS A 21 -9.68 -7.82 -4.19
CA HIS A 21 -11.11 -7.53 -4.28
C HIS A 21 -11.88 -8.31 -3.22
N GLY A 22 -12.99 -7.75 -2.74
CA GLY A 22 -13.90 -8.46 -1.82
C GLY A 22 -13.55 -8.27 -0.34
N VAL A 23 -13.60 -9.35 0.44
CA VAL A 23 -13.34 -9.34 1.89
C VAL A 23 -12.01 -10.01 2.16
N PHE A 24 -11.12 -9.32 2.88
CA PHE A 24 -9.86 -9.88 3.33
C PHE A 24 -10.01 -10.51 4.72
N ASP A 25 -9.97 -11.82 4.77
CA ASP A 25 -10.08 -12.71 5.92
C ASP A 25 -8.84 -13.62 6.05
N GLY A 26 -8.92 -14.68 6.87
CA GLY A 26 -7.80 -15.59 7.08
C GLY A 26 -7.40 -16.42 5.86
N ALA A 27 -8.35 -16.79 5.00
CA ALA A 27 -8.03 -17.64 3.84
C ALA A 27 -7.50 -16.84 2.66
N SER A 28 -8.14 -15.70 2.39
CA SER A 28 -7.63 -14.73 1.41
C SER A 28 -6.23 -14.21 1.79
N ALA A 29 -5.88 -14.17 3.07
CA ALA A 29 -4.50 -13.91 3.51
C ALA A 29 -3.52 -15.00 3.05
N PHE A 30 -3.90 -16.29 3.09
CA PHE A 30 -3.07 -17.37 2.53
C PHE A 30 -2.95 -17.26 1.01
N GLU A 31 -4.03 -16.95 0.29
CA GLU A 31 -3.96 -16.71 -1.15
C GLU A 31 -2.98 -15.57 -1.51
N LEU A 32 -3.01 -14.47 -0.74
CA LEU A 32 -2.04 -13.38 -0.91
C LEU A 32 -0.60 -13.82 -0.58
N LEU A 33 -0.39 -14.61 0.46
CA LEU A 33 0.93 -15.13 0.84
C LEU A 33 1.53 -15.99 -0.29
N GLU A 34 0.73 -16.83 -0.93
CA GLU A 34 1.17 -17.63 -2.09
C GLU A 34 1.61 -16.74 -3.25
N ALA A 35 0.84 -15.70 -3.57
CA ALA A 35 1.20 -14.73 -4.61
C ALA A 35 2.48 -13.96 -4.28
N ILE A 36 2.66 -13.54 -3.02
CA ILE A 36 3.88 -12.88 -2.54
C ILE A 36 5.09 -13.80 -2.72
N GLN A 37 4.99 -15.06 -2.27
CA GLN A 37 6.09 -16.02 -2.39
C GLN A 37 6.50 -16.26 -3.85
N GLN A 38 5.54 -16.29 -4.78
CA GLN A 38 5.83 -16.41 -6.21
C GLN A 38 6.59 -15.18 -6.75
N GLY A 39 6.23 -13.97 -6.29
CA GLY A 39 6.92 -12.73 -6.62
C GLY A 39 8.34 -12.67 -6.05
N GLU A 40 8.52 -13.09 -4.80
CA GLU A 40 9.81 -13.13 -4.12
C GLU A 40 10.80 -14.10 -4.76
N LYS A 41 10.36 -15.30 -5.15
CA LYS A 41 11.18 -16.28 -5.89
C LYS A 41 11.73 -15.71 -7.19
N GLN A 42 11.03 -14.77 -7.80
CA GLN A 42 11.43 -14.08 -9.03
C GLN A 42 12.17 -12.75 -8.75
N GLY A 43 12.35 -12.39 -7.47
CA GLY A 43 12.99 -11.17 -7.04
C GLY A 43 12.22 -9.89 -7.37
N LEU A 44 10.91 -9.98 -7.68
CA LEU A 44 10.11 -8.86 -8.18
C LEU A 44 9.82 -7.81 -7.09
N THR A 45 9.55 -6.59 -7.53
CA THR A 45 8.96 -5.56 -6.65
C THR A 45 7.45 -5.69 -6.72
N MET A 46 6.81 -5.84 -5.58
CA MET A 46 5.38 -6.13 -5.47
C MET A 46 4.61 -4.89 -5.05
N PHE A 47 3.46 -4.68 -5.69
CA PHE A 47 2.48 -3.66 -5.37
C PHE A 47 1.17 -4.36 -5.02
N ILE A 48 0.81 -4.34 -3.75
CA ILE A 48 -0.40 -4.96 -3.21
C ILE A 48 -1.46 -3.87 -3.12
N ASP A 49 -2.39 -3.86 -4.08
CA ASP A 49 -3.47 -2.88 -4.15
C ASP A 49 -4.72 -3.37 -3.42
N THR A 50 -5.13 -2.60 -2.43
CA THR A 50 -6.26 -2.88 -1.55
C THR A 50 -7.49 -2.01 -1.85
N THR A 51 -7.46 -1.23 -2.94
CA THR A 51 -8.51 -0.26 -3.30
C THR A 51 -9.88 -0.90 -3.44
N HIS A 52 -9.93 -2.16 -3.91
CA HIS A 52 -11.17 -2.89 -4.16
C HIS A 52 -11.58 -3.84 -3.03
N LEU A 53 -10.85 -3.83 -1.90
CA LEU A 53 -11.30 -4.48 -0.69
C LEU A 53 -12.48 -3.73 -0.09
N ARG A 54 -13.62 -4.40 -0.02
CA ARG A 54 -14.81 -3.92 0.70
C ARG A 54 -14.53 -3.86 2.20
N GLU A 55 -13.87 -4.89 2.72
CA GLU A 55 -13.57 -5.05 4.14
C GLU A 55 -12.25 -5.79 4.34
N ALA A 56 -11.57 -5.49 5.45
CA ALA A 56 -10.42 -6.23 5.94
C ALA A 56 -10.68 -6.62 7.39
N LEU A 57 -10.82 -7.92 7.64
CA LEU A 57 -11.07 -8.49 8.95
C LEU A 57 -9.75 -8.62 9.73
N PRO A 58 -9.72 -8.30 11.05
CA PRO A 58 -8.50 -8.35 11.84
C PRO A 58 -7.77 -9.70 11.81
N PHE A 59 -8.52 -10.80 11.66
CA PHE A 59 -7.93 -12.13 11.58
C PHE A 59 -7.08 -12.31 10.31
N GLY A 60 -7.50 -11.76 9.16
CA GLY A 60 -6.72 -11.82 7.93
C GLY A 60 -5.37 -11.11 8.05
N GLN A 61 -5.37 -9.91 8.66
CA GLN A 61 -4.13 -9.19 8.97
C GLN A 61 -3.21 -10.02 9.88
N THR A 62 -3.78 -10.66 10.91
CA THR A 62 -3.01 -11.48 11.86
C THR A 62 -2.34 -12.65 11.15
N ILE A 63 -3.06 -13.34 10.25
CA ILE A 63 -2.53 -14.44 9.43
C ILE A 63 -1.41 -13.93 8.52
N LEU A 64 -1.64 -12.83 7.80
CA LEU A 64 -0.64 -12.25 6.90
C LEU A 64 0.64 -11.86 7.66
N GLU A 65 0.52 -11.18 8.80
CA GLU A 65 1.66 -10.79 9.64
C GLU A 65 2.45 -12.00 10.16
N PHE A 66 1.74 -13.03 10.64
CA PHE A 66 2.37 -14.19 11.28
C PHE A 66 3.06 -15.12 10.27
N HIS A 67 2.47 -15.28 9.08
CA HIS A 67 2.94 -16.23 8.08
C HIS A 67 3.80 -15.59 6.98
N LEU A 68 3.90 -14.26 6.91
CA LEU A 68 4.87 -13.63 6.02
C LEU A 68 6.29 -14.03 6.47
N PRO A 69 7.09 -14.67 5.60
CA PRO A 69 8.42 -15.16 5.97
C PRO A 69 9.30 -14.07 6.60
N ARG A 70 10.12 -14.46 7.58
CA ARG A 70 10.99 -13.51 8.29
C ARG A 70 12.10 -12.95 7.40
N ASP A 71 12.50 -13.72 6.40
CA ASP A 71 13.50 -13.40 5.37
C ASP A 71 12.91 -12.69 4.14
N SER A 72 11.58 -12.52 4.09
CA SER A 72 10.92 -11.75 3.03
C SER A 72 11.49 -10.34 2.95
N ASN A 73 11.72 -9.86 1.72
CA ASN A 73 12.25 -8.52 1.50
C ASN A 73 11.12 -7.50 1.63
N ARG A 74 10.84 -7.09 2.87
CA ARG A 74 9.75 -6.16 3.20
C ARG A 74 9.86 -4.81 2.48
N GLN A 75 11.04 -4.42 2.01
CA GLN A 75 11.25 -3.20 1.22
C GLN A 75 10.74 -3.30 -0.22
N LYS A 76 10.54 -4.53 -0.74
CA LYS A 76 9.94 -4.82 -2.04
C LYS A 76 8.43 -5.06 -1.96
N LEU A 77 7.84 -5.09 -0.76
CA LEU A 77 6.40 -5.23 -0.53
C LEU A 77 5.80 -3.86 -0.29
N ASN A 78 5.11 -3.34 -1.31
CA ASN A 78 4.48 -2.03 -1.27
C ASN A 78 2.96 -2.19 -1.20
N PHE A 79 2.35 -1.80 -0.09
CA PHE A 79 0.90 -1.80 0.09
C PHE A 79 0.34 -0.44 -0.30
N ILE A 80 -0.68 -0.42 -1.15
CA ILE A 80 -1.39 0.76 -1.64
C ILE A 80 -2.90 0.58 -1.54
N GLY A 81 -3.63 1.68 -1.64
CA GLY A 81 -5.09 1.67 -1.68
C GLY A 81 -5.77 1.89 -0.32
N LEU A 82 -7.10 1.92 -0.37
CA LEU A 82 -7.95 2.40 0.73
C LEU A 82 -7.81 1.60 2.04
N ARG A 83 -7.48 0.31 1.95
CA ARG A 83 -7.40 -0.61 3.10
C ARG A 83 -5.96 -1.08 3.39
N ALA A 84 -4.96 -0.45 2.78
CA ALA A 84 -3.58 -0.88 2.86
C ALA A 84 -3.07 -0.94 4.30
N GLU A 85 -3.31 0.13 5.07
CA GLU A 85 -2.92 0.21 6.48
C GLU A 85 -3.60 -0.86 7.35
N ALA A 86 -4.82 -1.29 6.99
CA ALA A 86 -5.58 -2.29 7.76
C ALA A 86 -5.01 -3.71 7.63
N ILE A 87 -4.28 -4.00 6.55
CA ILE A 87 -3.68 -5.32 6.32
C ILE A 87 -2.15 -5.28 6.36
N LEU A 88 -1.54 -4.10 6.50
CA LEU A 88 -0.10 -3.88 6.41
C LEU A 88 0.68 -4.69 7.46
N PRO A 89 1.55 -5.61 7.05
CA PRO A 89 2.47 -6.28 7.95
C PRO A 89 3.58 -5.34 8.45
N LYS A 90 4.10 -5.56 9.66
CA LYS A 90 5.12 -4.69 10.27
C LYS A 90 6.38 -4.63 9.41
N GLY A 91 6.91 -3.43 9.19
CA GLY A 91 8.13 -3.23 8.41
C GLY A 91 7.97 -3.35 6.89
N CYS A 92 6.77 -3.67 6.39
CA CYS A 92 6.43 -3.48 4.98
C CYS A 92 6.18 -2.00 4.68
N ARG A 93 6.22 -1.63 3.40
CA ARG A 93 6.06 -0.24 2.98
C ARG A 93 4.58 0.05 2.72
N LEU A 94 4.05 1.03 3.44
CA LEU A 94 2.82 1.69 3.05
C LEU A 94 3.17 2.78 2.04
N LEU A 95 2.67 2.68 0.82
CA LEU A 95 2.79 3.75 -0.16
C LEU A 95 1.47 4.53 -0.14
N ASP A 96 1.53 5.70 0.48
CA ASP A 96 0.38 6.57 0.55
C ASP A 96 0.06 7.16 -0.82
N ASP A 97 -1.06 6.73 -1.40
CA ASP A 97 -1.70 7.44 -2.49
C ASP A 97 -2.55 8.60 -1.92
N HIS A 98 -1.89 9.45 -1.12
CA HIS A 98 -2.49 10.57 -0.36
C HIS A 98 -3.06 11.72 -1.24
N HIS A 99 -3.43 11.46 -2.50
CA HIS A 99 -3.97 12.48 -3.40
C HIS A 99 -5.39 12.25 -3.94
N LYS A 100 -6.15 11.22 -3.52
CA LYS A 100 -7.50 10.97 -4.07
C LYS A 100 -8.65 10.82 -3.08
N LYS A 101 -8.67 11.65 -2.03
CA LYS A 101 -9.93 12.25 -1.59
C LYS A 101 -9.71 13.76 -1.65
N GLY A 102 -10.40 14.42 -2.57
CA GLY A 102 -10.22 15.84 -2.85
C GLY A 102 -10.36 16.68 -1.58
N HIS A 103 -9.24 17.03 -0.96
CA HIS A 103 -9.23 18.19 -0.09
C HIS A 103 -9.22 19.40 -1.03
N LYS A 104 -10.23 20.27 -0.93
CA LYS A 104 -10.05 21.66 -1.38
C LYS A 104 -9.01 22.25 -0.44
N CYS A 105 -7.79 22.44 -0.92
CA CYS A 105 -6.75 23.14 -0.15
C CYS A 105 -7.24 24.56 0.12
N THR A 106 -7.64 24.85 1.37
CA THR A 106 -8.01 26.19 1.82
C THR A 106 -6.81 26.98 2.34
N GLY A 107 -5.61 26.39 2.39
CA GLY A 107 -4.38 27.02 2.87
C GLY A 107 -4.04 26.75 4.35
N ASP A 108 -4.99 26.23 5.15
CA ASP A 108 -4.84 26.08 6.62
C ASP A 108 -4.48 24.68 7.12
N CYS A 109 -3.97 23.82 6.24
CA CYS A 109 -3.62 22.46 6.62
C CYS A 109 -2.40 22.44 7.57
N LYS A 110 -2.65 22.09 8.84
CA LYS A 110 -1.63 22.13 9.92
C LYS A 110 -0.37 21.29 9.62
N ASN A 111 -0.49 20.18 8.88
CA ASN A 111 0.62 19.26 8.62
C ASN A 111 0.70 18.71 7.18
N CYS A 112 0.08 19.37 6.21
CA CYS A 112 0.06 18.88 4.82
C CYS A 112 1.29 19.31 4.00
N ARG A 113 1.75 18.44 3.10
CA ARG A 113 2.86 18.67 2.16
C ARG A 113 2.66 19.90 1.26
N CYS A 114 1.41 20.31 1.01
CA CYS A 114 1.06 21.54 0.28
C CYS A 114 1.67 22.80 0.93
N ARG A 115 1.69 22.90 2.26
CA ARG A 115 2.28 24.05 2.98
C ARG A 115 3.80 24.10 2.87
N ARG A 116 4.46 22.94 2.79
CA ARG A 116 5.92 22.83 2.65
C ARG A 116 6.40 23.33 1.28
N GLN A 117 5.64 23.11 0.21
CA GLN A 117 6.00 23.60 -1.12
C GLN A 117 5.74 25.10 -1.30
N ALA A 118 4.73 25.66 -0.62
CA ALA A 118 4.49 27.11 -0.61
C ALA A 118 5.62 27.89 0.08
N LYS A 119 6.12 27.41 1.22
CA LYS A 119 7.23 28.07 1.93
C LYS A 119 8.58 27.99 1.22
N ALA A 120 8.79 26.98 0.38
CA ALA A 120 10.04 26.83 -0.38
C ALA A 120 10.19 27.86 -1.51
N LYS A 121 9.08 28.42 -2.03
CA LYS A 121 9.12 29.48 -3.07
C LYS A 121 9.37 30.88 -2.51
N THR A 122 9.16 31.10 -1.21
CA THR A 122 9.34 32.42 -0.58
C THR A 122 10.80 32.72 -0.21
N ASN A 123 11.68 31.70 -0.17
CA ASN A 123 13.07 31.88 0.28
C ASN A 123 14.10 32.04 -0.85
N ILE A 124 13.70 32.25 -2.11
CA ILE A 124 14.64 32.46 -3.24
C ILE A 124 14.70 33.94 -3.69
N THR A 125 14.04 34.89 -3.02
CA THR A 125 14.18 36.32 -3.33
C THR A 125 14.73 37.10 -2.15
N HIS A 126 15.99 36.86 -1.78
CA HIS A 126 16.86 37.90 -1.22
C HIS A 126 18.31 37.66 -1.66
N LYS A 127 18.61 37.91 -2.94
CA LYS A 127 19.97 38.22 -3.41
C LYS A 127 19.93 39.03 -4.71
N ALA A 128 19.78 40.34 -4.56
CA ALA A 128 20.04 41.44 -5.49
C ALA A 128 19.35 42.66 -4.84
N SER A 129 19.99 43.78 -4.50
CA SER A 129 21.26 44.38 -4.88
C SER A 129 21.77 45.22 -3.71
#